data_AF-A0A0S8GH22-F1
#
_entry.id   AF-A0A0S8GH22-F1
#
_cell.length_a   1.000
_cell.length_b   1.000
_cell.length_c   1.000
_cell.angle_alpha   90.00
_cell.angle_beta   90.00
_cell.angle_gamma   90.00
#
_symmetry.space_group_name_H-M   'P 1'
#
loop_
_entity.id
_entity.type
_entity.pdbx_description
1 polymer ?
#
loop_
_entity_poly.entity_id
_entity_poly.type
_entity_poly.pdbx_seq_one_letter_code
_entity_poly.pdbx_strand_id
1 'polypeptide(L)' 'MSYVYIESERWTDEHGLRHVLYTVGFYKPDGKFEPESDHGTKQEAADRVAWLNGGAPQSIIEAICEAAGVDLGGLADDET' A
#
# COMPACT_ATOMS: atom_id res chain seq x y z
N MET A 1 -6.62 15.75 -3.60
CA MET A 1 -5.73 14.89 -4.40
C MET A 1 -5.90 13.47 -3.89
N SER A 2 -5.84 12.45 -4.76
CA SER A 2 -5.89 11.05 -4.33
C SER A 2 -4.46 10.49 -4.32
N TYR A 3 -4.07 9.91 -3.19
CA TYR A 3 -2.80 9.25 -3.01
C TYR A 3 -2.89 7.81 -3.54
N VAL A 4 -1.76 7.33 -4.06
CA VAL A 4 -1.55 5.96 -4.54
C VAL A 4 -0.14 5.53 -4.14
N TYR A 5 0.15 4.24 -4.24
CA TYR A 5 1.50 3.72 -4.16
C TYR A 5 1.90 3.02 -5.46
N ILE A 6 3.19 2.98 -5.75
CA ILE A 6 3.77 2.26 -6.88
C ILE A 6 4.94 1.40 -6.41
N GLU A 7 5.22 0.30 -7.10
CA GLU A 7 6.52 -0.37 -7.00
C GLU A 7 7.56 0.51 -7.68
N SER A 8 8.36 1.23 -6.89
CA SER A 8 9.35 2.16 -7.41
C SER A 8 10.66 1.49 -7.77
N GLU A 9 11.09 0.51 -6.95
CA GLU A 9 12.33 -0.22 -7.15
C GLU A 9 12.16 -1.71 -6.87
N ARG A 10 12.89 -2.53 -7.62
CA ARG A 10 12.99 -3.97 -7.41
C ARG A 10 14.43 -4.39 -7.57
N TRP A 11 14.98 -5.07 -6.56
CA TRP A 11 16.34 -5.59 -6.62
C TRP A 11 16.44 -6.96 -5.95
N THR A 12 17.56 -7.62 -6.20
CA THR A 12 17.91 -8.89 -5.55
C THR A 12 19.25 -8.69 -4.87
N ASP A 13 19.35 -9.07 -3.61
CA ASP A 13 20.61 -8.94 -2.85
C ASP A 13 21.60 -10.06 -3.16
N GLU A 14 22.78 -10.00 -2.56
CA GLU A 14 23.84 -11.01 -2.69
C GLU A 14 23.44 -12.41 -2.18
N HIS A 15 22.40 -12.51 -1.36
CA HIS A 15 21.85 -13.76 -0.85
C HIS A 15 20.73 -14.32 -1.73
N GLY A 16 20.39 -13.64 -2.83
CA GLY A 16 19.32 -14.05 -3.73
C GLY A 16 17.91 -13.72 -3.23
N LEU A 17 17.77 -12.93 -2.16
CA LEU A 17 16.47 -12.49 -1.66
C LEU A 17 15.97 -11.31 -2.51
N ARG A 18 14.68 -11.37 -2.84
CA ARG A 18 14.02 -10.32 -3.62
C ARG A 18 13.50 -9.24 -2.69
N HIS A 19 13.80 -7.99 -3.05
CA HIS A 19 13.35 -6.81 -2.36
C HIS A 19 12.59 -5.91 -3.33
N VAL A 20 11.55 -5.25 -2.81
CA VAL A 20 10.74 -4.28 -3.55
C VAL A 20 10.58 -3.05 -2.66
N LEU A 21 10.78 -1.86 -3.24
CA LEU A 21 10.45 -0.59 -2.62
C LEU A 21 9.11 -0.12 -3.15
N TYR A 22 8.21 0.26 -2.24
CA TYR A 22 6.93 0.84 -2.56
C TYR A 22 6.94 2.32 -2.19
N THR A 23 6.72 3.20 -3.17
CA THR A 23 6.68 4.64 -2.92
C THR A 23 5.24 5.14 -2.98
N VAL A 24 4.79 5.78 -1.91
CA VAL A 24 3.51 6.48 -1.81
C VAL A 24 3.67 7.89 -2.37
N GLY A 25 2.67 8.37 -3.09
CA GLY A 25 2.65 9.71 -3.65
C GLY A 25 1.33 10.04 -4.32
N PHE A 26 1.30 11.12 -5.09
CA PHE A 26 0.12 11.50 -5.87
C PHE A 26 0.53 12.05 -7.23
N TYR A 27 -0.40 11.99 -8.19
CA TYR A 27 -0.20 12.60 -9.50
C TYR A 27 -0.64 14.06 -9.48
N LYS A 28 0.25 14.93 -9.93
CA LYS A 28 -0.06 16.32 -10.24
C LYS A 28 -0.96 16.42 -11.48
N PRO A 29 -1.65 17.55 -11.71
CA PRO A 29 -2.43 17.78 -12.92
C PRO A 29 -1.64 17.68 -14.23
N ASP A 30 -0.31 17.84 -14.17
CA ASP A 30 0.60 17.66 -15.32
C ASP A 30 1.01 16.19 -15.55
N GLY A 31 0.46 15.26 -14.78
CA GLY A 31 0.71 13.82 -14.86
C GLY A 31 2.00 13.37 -14.16
N LYS A 32 2.74 14.26 -13.50
CA LYS A 32 3.96 13.87 -12.77
C LYS A 32 3.60 13.25 -11.42
N PHE A 33 4.21 12.12 -11.12
CA PHE A 33 4.17 11.52 -9.78
C PHE A 33 5.05 12.34 -8.83
N GLU A 34 4.47 12.81 -7.73
CA GLU A 34 5.21 13.45 -6.64
C GLU A 34 5.31 12.46 -5.46
N PRO A 35 6.51 11.98 -5.11
CA PRO A 35 6.71 11.03 -4.03
C PRO A 35 6.54 11.70 -2.66
N GLU A 36 5.98 10.96 -1.72
CA GLU A 36 5.74 11.39 -0.33
C GLU A 36 6.54 10.53 0.66
N SER A 37 6.50 9.19 0.52
CA SER A 37 7.19 8.26 1.44
C SER A 37 7.48 6.90 0.81
N ASP A 38 8.51 6.21 1.31
CA ASP A 38 8.93 4.87 0.85
C ASP A 38 8.69 3.80 1.91
N HIS A 39 8.34 2.59 1.48
CA HIS A 39 7.93 1.47 2.33
C HIS A 39 8.51 0.15 1.83
N GLY A 40 8.88 -0.72 2.76
CA GLY A 40 9.49 -2.03 2.45
C GLY A 40 8.47 -3.12 2.09
N THR A 41 7.17 -2.89 2.36
CA THR A 41 6.11 -3.83 2.04
C THR A 41 4.92 -3.14 1.38
N LYS A 42 4.19 -3.89 0.56
CA LYS A 42 2.96 -3.44 -0.10
C LYS A 42 1.90 -3.01 0.92
N GLN A 43 1.78 -3.75 2.03
CA GLN A 43 0.80 -3.50 3.07
C GLN A 43 1.04 -2.16 3.78
N GLU A 44 2.28 -1.87 4.16
CA GLU A 44 2.62 -0.57 4.77
C GLU A 44 2.32 0.61 3.84
N ALA A 45 2.64 0.48 2.55
CA ALA A 45 2.31 1.49 1.55
C ALA A 45 0.79 1.66 1.38
N ALA A 46 0.03 0.56 1.37
CA ALA A 46 -1.42 0.58 1.28
C ALA A 46 -2.07 1.25 2.50
N ASP A 47 -1.59 0.95 3.71
CA ASP A 47 -2.05 1.58 4.95
C ASP A 47 -1.79 3.08 4.96
N ARG A 48 -0.62 3.50 4.47
CA ARG A 48 -0.28 4.93 4.34
C ARG A 48 -1.20 5.63 3.33
N VAL A 49 -1.44 5.01 2.18
CA VAL A 49 -2.38 5.52 1.16
C VAL A 49 -3.79 5.63 1.71
N ALA A 50 -4.27 4.61 2.42
CA ALA A 50 -5.60 4.61 3.03
C ALA A 50 -5.74 5.77 4.01
N TRP A 51 -4.76 5.95 4.91
CA TRP A 51 -4.75 7.07 5.86
C TRP A 51 -4.76 8.44 5.17
N LEU A 52 -3.90 8.64 4.16
CA LEU A 52 -3.81 9.92 3.42
C LEU A 52 -5.08 10.24 2.62
N ASN A 53 -5.78 9.21 2.16
CA ASN A 53 -7.06 9.33 1.48
C ASN A 53 -8.26 9.44 2.45
N GLY A 54 -8.02 9.49 3.77
CA GLY A 54 -9.04 9.63 4.80
C GLY A 54 -9.74 8.33 5.20
N GLY A 55 -9.22 7.18 4.80
CA GLY A 55 -9.64 5.86 5.23
C GLY A 55 -8.95 5.39 6.51
N ALA A 56 -9.33 4.19 6.97
CA ALA A 56 -8.67 3.50 8.06
C ALA A 56 -7.61 2.52 7.51
N PRO A 57 -6.50 2.29 8.22
CA PRO A 57 -5.56 1.24 7.86
C PRO A 57 -6.24 -0.13 7.97
N GLN A 58 -5.76 -1.10 7.21
CA GLN A 58 -6.28 -2.45 7.11
C GLN A 58 -6.38 -3.12 8.49
N SER A 59 -5.39 -2.90 9.36
CA SER A 59 -5.39 -3.42 10.73
C SER A 59 -6.56 -2.92 11.59
N ILE A 60 -7.01 -1.68 11.37
CA ILE A 60 -8.18 -1.11 12.06
C ILE A 60 -9.47 -1.66 11.44
N ILE A 61 -9.51 -1.81 10.12
CA ILE A 61 -10.67 -2.40 9.42
C ILE A 61 -10.87 -3.85 9.90
N GLU A 62 -9.80 -4.64 9.96
CA GLU A 62 -9.82 -6.02 10.43
C GLU A 62 -10.30 -6.12 11.88
N ALA A 63 -9.78 -5.27 12.78
CA ALA A 63 -10.21 -5.24 14.18
C ALA A 63 -11.70 -4.85 14.34
N ILE A 64 -12.19 -3.90 13.53
CA ILE A 64 -13.61 -3.51 13.54
C ILE A 64 -14.48 -4.64 12.99
N CYS A 65 -14.06 -5.28 11.91
CA CYS A 65 -14.80 -6.38 11.29
C CYS A 65 -14.86 -7.61 12.18
N GLU A 66 -13.76 -7.96 12.86
CA GLU A 66 -13.74 -9.00 13.89
C GLU A 66 -14.74 -8.69 15.01
N ALA A 67 -14.70 -7.46 15.55
CA ALA A 67 -15.63 -7.03 16.59
C ALA A 67 -17.09 -6.99 16.12
N ALA A 68 -17.34 -6.74 14.83
CA ALA A 68 -18.66 -6.68 14.23
C ALA A 68 -19.17 -8.04 13.71
N GLY A 69 -18.35 -9.09 13.74
CA GLY A 69 -18.68 -10.40 13.15
C GLY A 69 -18.85 -10.35 11.62
N VAL A 70 -18.18 -9.40 10.96
CA VAL A 70 -18.19 -9.25 9.50
C VAL A 70 -16.98 -10.01 8.94
N ASP A 71 -17.23 -11.06 8.17
CA ASP A 71 -16.17 -11.78 7.45
C ASP A 71 -15.70 -10.93 6.25
N LEU A 72 -14.42 -10.56 6.25
CA LEU A 72 -13.82 -9.72 5.22
C LEU A 72 -13.42 -10.47 3.95
N GLY A 73 -13.86 -11.72 3.76
CA GLY A 73 -13.76 -12.49 2.51
C GLY A 73 -12.56 -12.12 1.64
N GLY A 74 -11.40 -12.72 1.95
CA GLY A 74 -10.09 -12.29 1.48
C GLY A 74 -10.05 -11.71 0.07
N LEU A 75 -9.91 -10.39 -0.04
CA LEU A 75 -9.23 -9.74 -1.15
C LEU A 75 -7.73 -10.08 -1.05
N ALA A 76 -7.40 -11.36 -1.16
CA ALA A 76 -6.06 -11.73 -1.58
C ALA A 76 -5.97 -11.29 -3.04
N ASP A 77 -5.02 -10.40 -3.30
CA ASP A 77 -4.68 -9.95 -4.64
C ASP A 77 -4.58 -11.14 -5.60
N ASP A 78 -5.54 -11.24 -6.53
CA ASP A 78 -5.44 -12.11 -7.69
C ASP A 78 -4.37 -11.50 -8.60
N GLU A 79 -3.11 -11.86 -8.34
CA GLU A 79 -2.00 -11.57 -9.23
C GLU A 79 -2.03 -12.56 -10.40
N THR A 80 -2.73 -12.18 -11.48
CA THR A 80 -2.63 -12.81 -12.80
C THR A 80 -1.34 -12.40 -13.52
#